data_AF-A0A2V3HQ20-F1
#
_entry.id   AF-A0A2V3HQ20-F1
#
_cell.length_a   1.000
_cell.length_b   1.000
_cell.length_c   1.000
_cell.angle_alpha   90.00
_cell.angle_beta   90.00
_cell.angle_gamma   90.00
#
_symmetry.space_group_name_H-M   'P 1'
#
loop_
_entity.id
_entity.type
_entity.pdbx_description
1 polymer ?
#
loop_
_entity_poly.entity_id
_entity_poly.type
_entity_poly.pdbx_seq_one_letter_code
_entity_poly.pdbx_strand_id
1 'polypeptide(L)'
;MAPNLADPLLGPLYDLYVAALGDTAAWALGHLTLLAIVALVVWVLKNRQDVITNLDLRPRTVGGALMFVGSFVAFTLVCNRLFGFPLGGSVVTSLSSVLFVLWCYRWLEGARA
;
A
#
# COMPACT_ATOMS: atom_id res chain seq x y z
N MET A 1 -8.52 -2.30 -28.15
CA MET A 1 -7.47 -2.24 -27.11
C MET A 1 -8.17 -2.18 -25.76
N ALA A 2 -7.84 -3.07 -24.82
CA ALA A 2 -8.47 -3.06 -23.49
C ALA A 2 -8.07 -1.78 -22.73
N PRO A 3 -8.90 -1.29 -21.79
CA PRO A 3 -8.57 -0.09 -21.02
C PRO A 3 -7.27 -0.28 -20.24
N ASN A 4 -6.36 0.70 -20.34
CA ASN A 4 -5.06 0.62 -19.69
C ASN A 4 -5.17 1.07 -18.22
N LEU A 5 -5.54 0.13 -17.35
CA LEU A 5 -5.67 0.38 -15.91
C LEU A 5 -4.31 0.52 -15.21
N ALA A 6 -3.24 0.01 -15.82
CA ALA A 6 -1.89 0.06 -15.28
C ALA A 6 -1.32 1.49 -15.29
N ASP A 7 -1.67 2.31 -16.27
CA ASP A 7 -1.17 3.68 -16.41
C ASP A 7 -1.54 4.59 -15.20
N PRO A 8 -2.82 4.73 -14.79
CA PRO A 8 -3.16 5.54 -13.61
C PRO A 8 -2.79 4.88 -12.28
N LEU A 9 -2.65 3.54 -12.21
CA LEU A 9 -2.39 2.81 -10.96
C LEU A 9 -0.90 2.64 -10.65
N LEU A 10 -0.07 2.44 -11.67
CA LEU A 10 1.38 2.29 -11.54
C LEU A 10 2.12 3.60 -11.84
N GLY A 11 1.52 4.51 -12.63
CA GLY A 11 2.02 5.85 -12.91
C GLY A 11 3.49 5.84 -13.35
N PRO A 12 4.43 6.40 -12.56
CA PRO A 12 5.85 6.46 -12.92
C PRO A 12 6.50 5.10 -13.18
N LEU A 13 5.98 4.03 -12.58
CA LEU A 13 6.48 2.67 -12.81
C LEU A 13 6.05 2.15 -14.19
N TYR A 14 4.86 2.55 -14.65
CA TYR A 14 4.38 2.25 -15.99
C TYR A 14 5.18 3.01 -17.06
N ASP A 15 5.48 4.29 -16.81
CA ASP A 15 6.35 5.10 -17.69
C ASP A 15 7.73 4.47 -17.87
N LEU A 16 8.29 3.89 -16.79
CA LEU A 16 9.56 3.17 -16.85
C LEU A 16 9.47 1.91 -17.72
N TYR A 17 8.34 1.19 -17.67
CA TYR A 17 8.12 0.03 -18.54
C TYR A 17 7.94 0.42 -20.00
N VAL A 18 7.21 1.50 -20.28
CA VAL A 18 7.06 2.04 -21.64
C VAL A 18 8.42 2.45 -22.19
N ALA A 19 9.22 3.18 -21.41
CA ALA A 19 10.54 3.64 -21.81
C ALA A 19 11.53 2.48 -22.06
N ALA A 20 11.45 1.39 -21.31
CA ALA A 20 12.40 0.28 -21.40
C ALA A 20 11.98 -0.84 -22.37
N LEU A 21 10.69 -1.12 -22.52
CA LEU A 21 10.18 -2.27 -23.29
C LEU A 21 9.22 -1.90 -24.42
N GLY A 22 8.79 -0.64 -24.52
CA GLY A 22 7.81 -0.17 -25.49
C GLY A 22 6.36 -0.47 -25.09
N ASP A 23 5.42 0.21 -25.76
CA ASP A 23 4.00 0.27 -25.36
C ASP A 23 3.32 -1.10 -25.21
N THR A 24 3.59 -2.04 -26.12
CA THR A 24 2.95 -3.36 -26.12
C THR A 24 3.39 -4.24 -24.95
N ALA A 25 4.68 -4.22 -24.63
CA ALA A 25 5.24 -5.00 -23.53
C ALA A 25 4.95 -4.34 -22.18
N ALA A 26 4.96 -3.00 -22.11
CA ALA A 26 4.57 -2.25 -20.93
C ALA A 26 3.12 -2.50 -20.54
N TRP A 27 2.21 -2.55 -21.51
CA TRP A 27 0.81 -2.89 -21.26
C TRP A 27 0.66 -4.28 -20.63
N ALA A 28 1.34 -5.30 -21.17
CA ALA A 28 1.27 -6.67 -20.65
C ALA A 28 1.88 -6.80 -19.25
N LEU A 29 3.06 -6.21 -19.02
CA LEU A 29 3.74 -6.23 -17.72
C LEU A 29 2.99 -5.41 -16.66
N GLY A 30 2.40 -4.28 -17.05
CA GLY A 30 1.55 -3.48 -16.16
C GLY A 30 0.35 -4.26 -15.64
N HIS A 31 -0.33 -5.04 -16.49
CA HIS A 31 -1.44 -5.88 -16.04
C HIS A 31 -0.98 -7.09 -15.23
N LEU A 32 0.16 -7.69 -15.59
CA LEU A 32 0.73 -8.82 -14.84
C LEU A 32 1.17 -8.41 -13.43
N THR A 33 1.78 -7.24 -13.29
CA THR A 33 2.14 -6.67 -11.98
C THR A 33 0.91 -6.36 -11.14
N LEU A 34 -0.14 -5.78 -11.72
CA LEU A 34 -1.41 -5.59 -11.02
C LEU A 34 -2.02 -6.93 -10.55
N LEU A 35 -2.05 -7.95 -11.40
CA LEU A 35 -2.52 -9.29 -11.02
C LEU A 35 -1.68 -9.90 -9.90
N ALA A 36 -0.35 -9.74 -9.96
CA ALA A 36 0.54 -10.20 -8.91
C ALA A 36 0.28 -9.50 -7.57
N ILE A 37 0.05 -8.17 -7.58
CA ILE A 37 -0.32 -7.42 -6.38
C ILE A 37 -1.64 -7.93 -5.80
N VAL A 38 -2.67 -8.13 -6.63
CA VAL A 38 -3.96 -8.66 -6.17
C VAL A 38 -3.81 -10.05 -5.57
N ALA A 39 -3.08 -10.95 -6.25
CA ALA A 39 -2.82 -12.29 -5.75
C ALA A 39 -2.06 -12.27 -4.42
N LEU A 40 -1.08 -11.38 -4.29
CA LEU A 40 -0.31 -11.19 -3.06
C LEU A 40 -1.18 -10.67 -1.92
N VAL A 41 -2.05 -9.69 -2.17
CA VAL A 41 -3.01 -9.19 -1.17
C VAL A 41 -3.95 -10.32 -0.71
N VAL A 42 -4.50 -11.10 -1.63
CA VAL A 42 -5.38 -12.23 -1.30
C VAL A 42 -4.62 -13.28 -0.48
N TRP A 43 -3.37 -13.57 -0.82
CA TRP A 43 -2.53 -14.50 -0.06
C TRP A 43 -2.24 -14.00 1.35
N VAL A 44 -1.91 -12.72 1.51
CA VAL A 44 -1.70 -12.08 2.82
C VAL A 44 -2.98 -12.14 3.66
N LEU A 45 -4.15 -11.87 3.07
CA LEU A 45 -5.43 -11.94 3.79
C LEU A 45 -5.78 -13.36 4.26
N LYS A 46 -5.50 -14.37 3.42
CA LYS A 46 -5.70 -15.78 3.77
C LYS A 46 -4.75 -16.24 4.88
N ASN A 47 -3.47 -15.86 4.79
CA ASN A 47 -2.41 -16.26 5.72
C ASN A 47 -2.13 -15.18 6.77
N ARG A 48 -3.11 -14.32 7.07
CA ARG A 48 -2.93 -13.12 7.88
C ARG A 48 -2.33 -13.40 9.26
N GLN A 49 -2.67 -14.53 9.87
CA GLN A 49 -2.16 -14.86 11.21
C GLN A 49 -0.68 -15.22 11.18
N ASP A 50 -0.24 -15.97 10.17
CA ASP A 50 1.17 -16.33 9.99
C ASP A 50 1.99 -15.11 9.60
N VAL A 51 1.45 -14.23 8.75
CA VAL A 51 2.11 -12.97 8.37
C VAL A 51 2.28 -12.05 9.59
N ILE A 52 1.22 -11.81 10.37
CA ILE A 52 1.30 -10.94 11.55
C ILE A 52 2.29 -11.49 12.60
N THR A 53 2.33 -12.82 12.76
CA THR A 53 3.19 -13.46 13.76
C THR A 53 4.65 -13.55 13.31
N ASN A 54 4.92 -13.87 12.04
CA ASN A 54 6.28 -13.99 11.52
C ASN A 54 6.92 -12.65 11.13
N LEU A 55 6.15 -11.68 10.63
CA LEU A 55 6.65 -10.32 10.37
C LEU A 55 6.59 -9.43 11.61
N ASP A 56 6.17 -9.97 12.75
CA ASP A 56 6.10 -9.28 14.03
C ASP A 56 5.37 -7.92 13.91
N LEU A 57 4.21 -7.93 13.25
CA LEU A 57 3.43 -6.73 12.93
C LEU A 57 2.60 -6.23 14.12
N ARG A 58 2.84 -6.76 15.32
CA ARG A 58 2.14 -6.30 16.52
C ARG A 58 2.58 -4.87 16.83
N PRO A 59 1.67 -3.96 17.19
CA PRO A 59 2.02 -2.57 17.51
C PRO A 59 2.92 -2.46 18.75
N ARG A 60 3.01 -3.52 19.56
CA ARG A 60 3.88 -3.60 20.73
C ARG A 60 5.31 -4.03 20.42
N THR A 61 5.58 -4.44 19.18
CA THR A 61 6.91 -4.85 18.73
C THR A 61 7.50 -3.86 17.75
N VAL A 62 8.83 -3.86 17.66
CA VAL A 62 9.59 -2.89 16.85
C VAL A 62 9.21 -2.99 15.36
N GLY A 63 8.90 -4.20 14.89
CA GLY A 63 8.41 -4.47 13.53
C GLY A 63 7.07 -3.79 13.23
N GLY A 64 6.08 -3.92 14.11
CA GLY A 64 4.79 -3.23 13.95
C GLY A 64 4.92 -1.71 14.04
N ALA A 65 5.76 -1.18 14.93
CA ALA A 65 6.03 0.25 14.99
C ALA A 65 6.62 0.79 13.68
N LEU A 66 7.61 0.08 13.09
CA LEU A 66 8.18 0.39 11.78
C LEU A 66 7.14 0.33 10.66
N MET A 67 6.22 -0.65 10.70
CA MET A 67 5.15 -0.77 9.72
C MET A 67 4.20 0.44 9.75
N PHE A 68 3.78 0.90 10.94
CA PHE A 68 2.93 2.09 11.07
C PHE A 68 3.64 3.37 10.62
N VAL A 69 4.93 3.52 10.95
CA VAL A 69 5.76 4.65 10.49
C VAL A 69 5.93 4.62 8.98
N GLY A 70 6.24 3.46 8.40
CA GLY A 70 6.35 3.28 6.95
C GLY A 70 5.04 3.58 6.23
N SER A 71 3.92 3.11 6.78
CA SER A 71 2.57 3.38 6.25
C SER A 71 2.26 4.87 6.28
N PHE A 72 2.60 5.57 7.37
CA PHE A 72 2.43 7.02 7.48
C PHE A 72 3.21 7.80 6.41
N VAL A 73 4.48 7.45 6.20
CA VAL A 73 5.32 8.08 5.17
C VAL A 73 4.76 7.80 3.78
N ALA A 74 4.39 6.56 3.49
CA ALA A 74 3.81 6.18 2.20
C ALA A 74 2.51 6.93 1.93
N PHE A 75 1.60 7.00 2.90
CA PHE A 75 0.33 7.72 2.76
C PHE A 75 0.54 9.22 2.55
N THR A 76 1.51 9.81 3.26
CA THR A 76 1.85 11.23 3.11
C THR A 76 2.37 11.53 1.71
N LEU A 77 3.22 10.64 1.17
CA LEU A 77 3.73 10.75 -0.19
C LEU A 77 2.62 10.60 -1.23
N VAL A 78 1.68 9.66 -1.04
CA VAL A 78 0.53 9.50 -1.94
C VAL A 78 -0.37 10.75 -1.92
N CYS A 79 -0.73 11.25 -0.73
CA CYS A 79 -1.52 12.47 -0.60
C CYS A 79 -0.84 13.69 -1.23
N ASN A 80 0.48 13.82 -1.07
CA ASN A 80 1.20 14.95 -1.64
C ASN A 80 1.46 14.82 -3.15
N ARG A 81 1.84 13.62 -3.63
CA ARG A 81 2.30 13.41 -5.01
C ARG A 81 1.18 13.00 -5.98
N LEU A 82 0.25 12.15 -5.55
CA LEU A 82 -0.89 11.74 -6.38
C LEU A 82 -2.07 12.70 -6.25
N PHE A 83 -2.45 13.06 -5.02
CA PHE A 83 -3.65 13.88 -4.78
C PHE A 83 -3.37 15.39 -4.80
N GLY A 84 -2.10 15.81 -4.91
CA GLY A 84 -1.71 17.21 -5.02
C GLY A 84 -1.95 18.04 -3.75
N PHE A 85 -2.15 17.40 -2.60
CA PHE A 85 -2.38 18.12 -1.35
C PHE A 85 -1.12 18.87 -0.88
N PRO A 86 -1.29 20.08 -0.30
CA PRO A 86 -0.20 20.77 0.36
C PRO A 86 0.35 19.89 1.50
N LEU A 87 1.66 19.95 1.73
CA LEU A 87 2.38 19.08 2.68
C LEU A 87 1.71 18.98 4.05
N GLY A 88 1.24 20.11 4.60
CA GLY A 88 0.52 20.13 5.87
C GLY A 88 -0.80 19.36 5.84
N GLY A 89 -1.57 19.47 4.76
CA GLY A 89 -2.82 18.72 4.57
C GLY A 89 -2.56 17.21 4.45
N SER A 90 -1.56 16.82 3.67
CA SER A 90 -1.16 15.41 3.50
C SER A 90 -0.72 14.76 4.80
N VAL A 91 0.03 15.50 5.64
CA VAL A 91 0.49 15.01 6.94
C VAL A 91 -0.70 14.78 7.87
N VAL A 92 -1.63 15.74 7.96
CA VAL A 92 -2.81 15.62 8.83
C VAL A 92 -3.66 14.44 8.42
N THR A 93 -4.00 14.30 7.13
CA THR A 93 -4.82 13.18 6.64
C THR A 93 -4.16 11.84 6.89
N SER A 94 -2.84 11.73 6.63
CA SER A 94 -2.09 10.50 6.85
C SER A 94 -2.02 10.13 8.32
N LEU A 95 -1.82 11.11 9.19
CA LEU A 95 -1.78 10.89 10.64
C LEU A 95 -3.14 10.40 11.15
N SER A 96 -4.23 11.05 10.72
CA SER A 96 -5.59 10.64 11.08
C SER A 96 -5.91 9.22 10.63
N SER A 97 -5.55 8.86 9.38
CA SER A 97 -5.77 7.51 8.86
C SER A 97 -4.96 6.46 9.61
N VAL A 98 -3.67 6.72 9.90
CA VAL A 98 -2.81 5.78 10.63
C VAL A 98 -3.29 5.59 12.07
N LEU A 99 -3.70 6.66 12.74
CA LEU A 99 -4.28 6.59 14.09
C LEU A 99 -5.61 5.84 14.10
N PHE A 100 -6.45 6.02 13.07
CA PHE A 100 -7.69 5.27 12.93
C PHE A 100 -7.43 3.77 12.75
N VAL A 101 -6.49 3.38 11.89
CA VAL A 101 -6.12 1.97 11.69
C VAL A 101 -5.54 1.37 12.98
N LEU A 102 -4.70 2.12 13.69
CA LEU A 102 -4.17 1.69 14.99
C LEU A 102 -5.28 1.49 16.03
N TRP A 103 -6.29 2.38 16.03
CA TRP A 103 -7.45 2.25 16.90
C TRP A 103 -8.30 1.02 16.54
N CYS A 104 -8.61 0.81 15.26
CA CYS A 104 -9.32 -0.38 14.78
C CYS A 104 -8.60 -1.67 15.17
N TYR A 105 -7.27 -1.69 15.00
CA TYR A 105 -6.44 -2.83 15.39
C TYR A 105 -6.56 -3.14 16.88
N ARG A 106 -6.40 -2.11 17.74
CA ARG A 106 -6.51 -2.27 19.20
C ARG A 106 -7.91 -2.73 19.63
N TRP A 107 -8.95 -2.23 18.99
CA TRP A 107 -10.32 -2.66 19.27
C TRP A 107 -10.56 -4.13 18.88
N LEU A 108 -10.07 -4.55 17.71
CA LEU A 108 -10.20 -5.92 17.23
C LEU A 108 -9.36 -6.93 18.03
N GLU A 109 -8.18 -6.54 18.52
CA GLU A 109 -7.41 -7.36 19.46
C GLU A 109 -8.05 -7.40 20.85
N GLY A 110 -8.60 -6.28 21.33
CA GLY A 110 -9.28 -6.19 22.64
C GLY A 110 -10.56 -7.03 22.72
N ALA A 111 -11.24 -7.26 21.59
CA ALA A 111 -12.42 -8.13 21.52
C ALA A 111 -12.11 -9.64 21.67
N ARG A 112 -10.83 -10.04 21.76
CA ARG A 112 -10.40 -11.43 21.95
C ARG A 112 -9.87 -11.73 23.36
N ALA A 113 -9.97 -10.77 24.29
CA ALA A 113 -9.61 -10.96 25.71
C ALA A 113 -10.85 -11.30 26.56
#